data_AF-A0A9P5W7A4-F1
#
_entry.id   AF-A0A9P5W7A4-F1
#
_cell.length_a   1.000
_cell.length_b   1.000
_cell.length_c   1.000
_cell.angle_alpha   90.00
_cell.angle_beta   90.00
_cell.angle_gamma   90.00
#
_symmetry.space_group_name_H-M   'P 1'
#
loop_
_entity.id
_entity.type
_entity.pdbx_description
1 polymer ?
#
loop_
_entity_poly.entity_id
_entity_poly.type
_entity_poly.pdbx_seq_one_letter_code
_entity_poly.pdbx_strand_id
1 'polypeptide(L)'
;MYSSPGRDVIRKKIREAFEESRNQPKKSQKEVRKQWERALNTKFFFEIAATRFGVEHSVISNLIRIAWESERGSSRLIKPSIRDSQRDVMEEYKGVIQALNESMGLSLR
;
A
#
# COMPACT_ATOMS: atom_id res chain seq x y z
N MET A 1 8.40 -7.20 13.95
CA MET A 1 7.15 -7.92 13.58
C MET A 1 6.00 -6.95 13.75
N TYR A 2 5.25 -6.62 12.70
CA TYR A 2 4.19 -5.59 12.76
C TYR A 2 3.12 -5.94 13.82
N SER A 3 2.59 -4.93 14.52
CA SER A 3 1.54 -5.10 15.54
C SER A 3 0.27 -5.72 14.94
N SER A 4 -0.57 -6.34 15.78
CA SER A 4 -1.81 -7.04 15.37
C SER A 4 -2.67 -6.28 14.33
N PRO A 5 -2.91 -4.96 14.47
CA PRO A 5 -3.75 -4.24 13.51
C PRO A 5 -3.06 -4.04 12.14
N GLY A 6 -1.74 -3.87 12.14
CA GLY A 6 -0.99 -3.73 10.90
C GLY A 6 -0.95 -5.00 10.06
N ARG A 7 -0.96 -6.16 10.71
CA ARG A 7 -1.02 -7.47 10.03
C ARG A 7 -2.32 -7.64 9.24
N ASP A 8 -3.45 -7.22 9.79
CA ASP A 8 -4.76 -7.39 9.16
C ASP A 8 -4.91 -6.47 7.95
N VAL A 9 -4.43 -5.22 8.06
CA VAL A 9 -4.39 -4.26 6.93
C VAL A 9 -3.54 -4.79 5.78
N ILE A 10 -2.33 -5.30 6.04
CA ILE A 10 -1.48 -5.89 5.00
C ILE A 10 -2.18 -7.06 4.30
N ARG A 11 -2.78 -7.96 5.09
CA ARG A 11 -3.49 -9.13 4.54
C ARG A 11 -4.66 -8.72 3.66
N LYS A 12 -5.42 -7.71 4.09
CA LYS A 12 -6.55 -7.18 3.33
C LYS A 12 -6.06 -6.58 2.01
N LYS A 13 -5.02 -5.74 2.03
CA LYS A 13 -4.41 -5.16 0.83
C LYS A 13 -3.90 -6.20 -0.16
N ILE A 14 -3.27 -7.28 0.34
CA ILE A 14 -2.84 -8.41 -0.50
C ILE A 14 -4.06 -9.09 -1.13
N ARG A 15 -5.12 -9.34 -0.35
CA ARG A 15 -6.34 -9.98 -0.86
C ARG A 15 -7.01 -9.13 -1.95
N GLU A 16 -7.19 -7.84 -1.71
CA GLU A 16 -7.72 -6.88 -2.67
C GLU A 16 -6.90 -6.89 -3.97
N ALA A 17 -5.57 -6.94 -3.87
CA ALA A 17 -4.70 -7.02 -5.04
C ALA A 17 -4.95 -8.28 -5.90
N PHE A 18 -5.18 -9.44 -5.27
CA PHE A 18 -5.51 -10.67 -5.98
C PHE A 18 -6.92 -10.65 -6.57
N GLU A 19 -7.90 -10.10 -5.85
CA GLU A 19 -9.28 -9.96 -6.32
C GLU A 19 -9.37 -9.04 -7.53
N GLU A 20 -8.72 -7.88 -7.48
CA GLU A 20 -8.63 -6.97 -8.62
C GLU A 20 -7.94 -7.62 -9.82
N SER A 21 -6.87 -8.37 -9.60
CA SER A 21 -6.18 -9.08 -10.69
C SER A 21 -7.07 -10.14 -11.34
N ARG A 22 -8.02 -10.73 -10.62
CA ARG A 22 -8.99 -11.69 -11.18
C ARG A 22 -10.08 -11.00 -12.00
N ASN A 23 -10.48 -9.79 -11.59
CA ASN A 23 -11.55 -9.04 -12.23
C ASN A 23 -11.09 -8.24 -13.47
N GLN A 24 -9.78 -8.18 -13.72
CA GLN A 24 -9.24 -7.46 -14.88
C GLN A 24 -9.33 -8.30 -16.17
N PRO A 25 -9.62 -7.65 -17.32
CA PRO A 25 -9.72 -8.34 -18.60
C PRO A 25 -8.39 -9.02 -18.97
N LYS A 26 -8.46 -10.05 -19.81
CA LYS A 26 -7.28 -10.82 -20.25
C LYS A 26 -6.24 -9.88 -20.85
N LYS A 27 -5.11 -9.75 -20.15
CA LYS A 27 -4.00 -8.88 -20.53
C LYS A 27 -3.08 -9.58 -21.54
N SER A 28 -2.35 -8.79 -22.31
CA SER A 28 -1.30 -9.32 -23.19
C SER A 28 -0.21 -10.04 -22.37
N GLN A 29 0.48 -11.00 -22.98
CA GLN A 29 1.56 -11.74 -22.32
C GLN A 29 2.66 -10.83 -21.77
N LYS A 30 2.92 -9.70 -22.44
CA LYS A 30 3.88 -8.66 -22.01
C LYS A 30 3.44 -7.97 -20.72
N GLU A 31 2.16 -7.66 -20.59
CA GLU A 31 1.60 -7.03 -19.38
C GLU A 31 1.55 -7.98 -18.20
N VAL A 32 1.25 -9.26 -18.44
CA VAL A 32 1.32 -10.32 -17.42
C VAL A 32 2.74 -10.45 -16.88
N ARG A 33 3.74 -10.51 -17.77
CA ARG A 33 5.15 -10.55 -17.37
C ARG A 33 5.57 -9.34 -16.55
N LYS A 34 5.20 -8.13 -16.97
CA LYS A 34 5.46 -6.89 -16.22
C LYS A 34 4.83 -6.93 -14.82
N GLN A 35 3.63 -7.46 -14.67
CA GLN A 35 2.99 -7.60 -13.35
C GLN A 35 3.69 -8.62 -12.45
N TRP A 36 4.12 -9.74 -13.02
CA TRP A 36 4.91 -10.73 -12.32
C TRP A 36 6.22 -10.16 -11.78
N GLU A 37 6.95 -9.41 -12.61
CA GLU A 37 8.18 -8.73 -12.21
C GLU A 37 7.91 -7.75 -11.06
N ARG A 38 6.84 -6.94 -11.14
CA ARG A 38 6.47 -6.02 -10.05
C ARG A 38 6.09 -6.73 -8.75
N ALA A 39 5.41 -7.87 -8.85
CA ALA A 39 5.05 -8.68 -7.69
C ALA A 39 6.30 -9.27 -7.01
N LEU A 40 7.27 -9.75 -7.79
CA LEU A 40 8.54 -10.25 -7.27
C LEU A 40 9.36 -9.14 -6.60
N ASN A 41 9.44 -7.96 -7.22
CA ASN A 41 10.11 -6.80 -6.62
C ASN A 41 9.46 -6.40 -5.29
N THR A 42 8.13 -6.43 -5.22
CA THR A 42 7.38 -6.12 -4.00
C THR A 42 7.63 -7.16 -2.90
N LYS A 43 7.68 -8.45 -3.25
CA LYS A 43 8.06 -9.50 -2.30
C LYS A 43 9.47 -9.26 -1.73
N PHE A 44 10.43 -8.97 -2.60
CA PHE A 44 11.80 -8.71 -2.20
C PHE A 44 11.91 -7.47 -1.30
N PHE A 45 11.19 -6.39 -1.64
CA PHE A 45 11.11 -5.19 -0.81
C PHE A 45 10.56 -5.48 0.59
N PHE A 46 9.52 -6.32 0.70
CA PHE A 46 8.98 -6.76 1.99
C PHE A 46 9.95 -7.64 2.78
N GLU A 47 10.70 -8.51 2.12
CA GLU A 47 11.73 -9.33 2.76
C GLU A 47 12.84 -8.47 3.35
N ILE A 48 13.29 -7.44 2.62
CA ILE A 48 14.28 -6.46 3.12
C ILE A 48 13.71 -5.70 4.31
N ALA A 49 12.50 -5.17 4.20
CA ALA A 49 11.88 -4.39 5.26
C ALA A 49 11.58 -5.20 6.53
N ALA A 50 11.38 -6.52 6.40
CA ALA A 50 11.18 -7.43 7.53
C ALA A 50 12.49 -7.78 8.25
N THR A 51 13.62 -7.77 7.53
CA THR A 51 14.92 -8.22 8.05
C THR A 51 15.82 -7.07 8.49
N ARG A 52 15.74 -5.91 7.82
CA ARG A 52 16.54 -4.72 8.09
C ARG A 52 15.64 -3.59 8.58
N PHE A 53 16.02 -2.94 9.66
CA PHE A 53 15.41 -1.67 10.12
C PHE A 53 15.93 -0.49 9.28
N GLY A 54 15.76 -0.59 7.96
CA GLY A 54 16.18 0.41 6.98
C GLY A 54 15.05 1.35 6.54
N VAL A 55 15.27 2.04 5.44
CA VAL A 55 14.27 2.95 4.83
C VAL A 55 13.02 2.18 4.44
N GLU A 56 13.18 0.96 3.91
CA GLU A 56 12.10 0.07 3.49
C GLU A 56 11.17 -0.27 4.65
N HIS A 57 11.76 -0.52 5.83
CA HIS A 57 11.01 -0.78 7.06
C HIS A 57 10.15 0.42 7.46
N SER A 58 10.76 1.60 7.49
CA SER A 58 10.08 2.86 7.83
C SER A 58 8.96 3.18 6.84
N VAL A 59 9.19 2.98 5.54
CA VAL A 59 8.18 3.16 4.50
C VAL A 59 6.99 2.25 4.77
N ILE A 60 7.20 0.94 4.90
CA ILE A 60 6.08 0.00 5.13
C ILE A 60 5.34 0.31 6.43
N SER A 61 6.07 0.60 7.51
CA SER A 61 5.48 0.92 8.81
C SER A 61 4.55 2.14 8.71
N ASN A 62 4.99 3.18 8.00
CA ASN A 62 4.20 4.39 7.79
C ASN A 62 2.98 4.12 6.89
N LEU A 63 3.15 3.36 5.79
CA LEU A 63 2.04 2.99 4.91
C LEU A 63 0.96 2.21 5.67
N ILE A 64 1.36 1.23 6.47
CA ILE A 64 0.44 0.44 7.29
C ILE A 64 -0.30 1.32 8.29
N ARG A 65 0.42 2.24 8.95
CA ARG A 65 -0.18 3.15 9.92
C ARG A 65 -1.25 4.03 9.27
N ILE A 66 -0.94 4.66 8.13
CA ILE A 66 -1.87 5.53 7.41
C ILE A 66 -3.09 4.73 6.93
N ALA A 67 -2.88 3.54 6.35
CA ALA A 67 -3.96 2.67 5.92
C ALA A 67 -4.87 2.25 7.09
N TRP A 68 -4.28 1.91 8.24
CA TRP A 68 -5.03 1.55 9.43
C TRP A 68 -5.83 2.73 10.01
N GLU A 69 -5.24 3.92 10.08
CA GLU A 69 -5.91 5.15 10.52
C GLU A 69 -7.07 5.51 9.59
N SER A 70 -6.91 5.30 8.27
CA SER A 70 -7.96 5.52 7.28
C SER A 70 -9.16 4.57 7.44
N GLU A 71 -8.91 3.28 7.70
CA GLU A 71 -9.99 2.28 7.82
C GLU A 71 -10.86 2.44 9.06
N ARG A 72 -10.29 2.93 10.18
CA ARG A 72 -11.08 3.15 11.40
C ARG A 72 -12.04 4.32 11.28
N GLY A 73 -11.85 5.19 10.27
CA GLY A 73 -12.55 6.45 10.16
C GLY A 73 -12.28 7.36 11.37
N SER A 74 -12.69 8.62 11.25
CA SER A 74 -12.70 9.49 12.42
C SER A 74 -13.84 9.08 13.35
N SER A 75 -13.52 8.55 14.54
CA SER A 75 -14.53 8.29 15.57
C SER A 75 -15.04 9.57 16.26
N ARG A 76 -14.55 10.75 15.89
CA ARG A 76 -14.87 12.03 16.53
C ARG A 76 -15.48 13.00 15.53
N LEU A 77 -16.36 13.86 16.03
CA LEU A 77 -16.84 15.08 15.38
C LEU A 77 -15.63 15.94 15.00
N ILE A 78 -15.07 15.69 13.82
CA ILE A 78 -13.95 16.44 13.28
C ILE A 78 -14.51 17.70 12.62
N LYS A 79 -13.90 18.85 12.93
CA LYS A 79 -14.23 20.11 12.27
C LYS A 79 -14.07 19.97 10.75
N PRO A 80 -14.97 20.53 9.93
CA PRO A 80 -14.88 20.43 8.47
C PRO A 80 -13.49 20.74 7.90
N SER A 81 -12.82 21.78 8.42
CA SER A 81 -11.46 22.14 7.99
C SER A 81 -10.40 21.04 8.18
N ILE A 82 -10.50 20.27 9.27
CA ILE A 82 -9.58 19.15 9.54
C ILE A 82 -9.91 17.97 8.63
N ARG A 83 -11.20 17.79 8.29
CA ARG A 83 -11.63 16.75 7.36
C ARG A 83 -11.11 17.01 5.94
N ASP A 84 -11.11 18.26 5.51
CA ASP A 84 -10.55 18.67 4.22
C ASP A 84 -9.04 18.43 4.19
N SER A 85 -8.30 18.84 5.23
CA SER A 85 -6.86 18.53 5.32
C SER A 85 -6.56 17.03 5.35
N GLN A 86 -7.39 16.21 6.00
CA GLN A 86 -7.23 14.75 5.98
C GLN A 86 -7.43 14.18 4.57
N ARG A 87 -8.34 14.76 3.77
CA ARG A 87 -8.54 14.35 2.39
C ARG A 87 -7.30 14.66 1.54
N ASP A 88 -6.74 15.86 1.67
CA ASP A 88 -5.54 16.28 0.94
C ASP A 88 -4.35 15.36 1.26
N VAL A 89 -4.13 15.06 2.55
CA VAL A 89 -3.09 14.12 2.98
C VAL A 89 -3.30 12.72 2.39
N MET A 90 -4.55 12.26 2.27
CA MET A 90 -4.85 10.97 1.65
C MET A 90 -4.65 10.96 0.12
N GLU A 91 -4.85 12.10 -0.55
CA GLU A 91 -4.55 12.25 -1.97
C GLU A 91 -3.04 12.26 -2.21
N GLU A 92 -2.28 13.00 -1.40
CA GLU A 92 -0.80 12.98 -1.43
C GLU A 92 -0.26 11.57 -1.16
N TYR A 93 -0.79 10.88 -0.16
CA TYR A 93 -0.44 9.50 0.16
C TYR A 93 -0.58 8.56 -1.06
N LYS A 94 -1.69 8.68 -1.80
CA LYS A 94 -1.90 7.90 -3.03
C LYS A 94 -0.88 8.27 -4.11
N GLY A 95 -0.56 9.55 -4.25
CA GLY A 95 0.48 10.04 -5.16
C GLY A 95 1.85 9.45 -4.84
N VAL A 96 2.22 9.41 -3.55
CA VAL A 96 3.49 8.82 -3.10
C VAL A 96 3.55 7.31 -3.39
N ILE A 97 2.46 6.57 -3.13
CA ILE A 97 2.39 5.14 -3.47
C ILE A 97 2.58 4.94 -4.98
N GLN A 98 1.92 5.77 -5.80
CA GLN A 98 2.04 5.67 -7.24
C GLN A 98 3.48 5.94 -7.70
N ALA A 99 4.10 7.00 -7.21
CA ALA A 99 5.49 7.34 -7.55
C ALA A 99 6.47 6.23 -7.10
N LEU A 100 6.25 5.65 -5.92
CA LEU A 100 7.06 4.53 -5.41
C LEU A 100 6.89 3.28 -6.28
N ASN A 101 5.66 2.98 -6.68
CA ASN A 101 5.37 1.88 -7.58
C ASN A 101 6.01 2.05 -8.95
N GLU A 102 6.00 3.26 -9.50
CA GLU A 102 6.56 3.57 -10.82
C GLU A 102 8.10 3.57 -10.79
N SER A 103 8.71 4.20 -9.79
CA SER A 103 10.17 4.32 -9.66
C SER A 103 10.86 2.99 -9.35
N MET A 104 10.31 2.20 -8.41
CA MET A 104 10.91 0.94 -7.97
C MET A 104 10.30 -0.30 -8.63
N GLY A 105 9.32 -0.10 -9.52
CA GLY A 105 8.60 -1.22 -10.15
C GLY A 105 7.88 -2.08 -9.09
N LEU A 106 7.25 -1.45 -8.10
CA LEU A 106 6.48 -2.15 -7.07
C LEU A 106 4.99 -2.22 -7.42
N SER A 107 4.25 -2.97 -6.60
CA SER A 107 2.80 -3.14 -6.66
C SER A 107 2.14 -2.92 -5.28
N LEU A 108 2.51 -1.83 -4.61
CA LEU A 108 1.93 -1.38 -3.34
C LEU A 108 0.55 -0.73 -3.57
N ARG A 109 -0.33 -0.77 -2.57
CA ARG A 109 -1.73 -0.31 -2.64
C ARG A 109 -2.21 0.32 -1.34
#